data_AF-A0A920VV76-F1
#
_entry.id   AF-A0A920VV76-F1
#
_cell.length_a   1.000
_cell.length_b   1.000
_cell.length_c   1.000
_cell.angle_alpha   90.00
_cell.angle_beta   90.00
_cell.angle_gamma   90.00
#
_symmetry.space_group_name_H-M   'P 1'
#
loop_
_entity.id
_entity.type
_entity.pdbx_description
1 polymer ?
#
loop_
_entity_poly.entity_id
_entity_poly.type
_entity_poly.pdbx_seq_one_letter_code
_entity_poly.pdbx_strand_id
1 'polypeptide(L)'
;MGNTSWSHHCRLGSFGVALALGAQDVFKNIFAGIFILSENRFQKGDRIRIGDSLHGIVDNIGFRSTTVRLFDSSPVFVPNADLSDAQVVNHQLMEIRRLDWTINLTYSTKIDQLKSICLDIESYIKDKRIYR
;
A
#
# COMPACT_ATOMS: atom_id res chain seq x y z
N MET A 1 2.59 -36.87 52.45
CA MET A 1 2.65 -35.41 52.19
C MET A 1 3.28 -35.19 50.83
N GLY A 2 2.50 -34.84 49.81
CA GLY A 2 3.03 -34.57 48.47
C GLY A 2 1.93 -34.67 47.42
N ASN A 3 1.40 -33.51 46.99
CA ASN A 3 0.89 -33.26 45.62
C ASN A 3 0.21 -31.89 45.42
N THR A 4 0.22 -30.96 46.38
CA THR A 4 -0.39 -29.65 46.15
C THR A 4 0.50 -28.66 45.39
N SER A 5 1.83 -28.81 45.42
CA SER A 5 2.80 -27.84 44.83
C SER A 5 2.64 -27.61 43.32
N TRP A 6 2.35 -28.65 42.54
CA TRP A 6 2.21 -28.56 41.08
C TRP A 6 0.96 -27.76 40.63
N SER A 7 -0.10 -27.71 41.45
CA SER A 7 -1.34 -27.03 41.07
C SER A 7 -1.23 -25.50 41.09
N HIS A 8 -0.34 -24.92 41.91
CA HIS A 8 -0.15 -23.48 42.00
C HIS A 8 0.64 -22.93 40.79
N HIS A 9 1.61 -23.72 40.28
CA HIS A 9 2.41 -23.38 39.11
C HIS A 9 1.58 -23.41 37.82
N CYS A 10 0.70 -24.41 37.65
CA CYS A 10 -0.19 -24.46 36.49
C CYS A 10 -1.18 -23.28 36.43
N ARG A 11 -1.69 -22.77 37.57
CA ARG A 11 -2.61 -21.63 37.59
C ARG A 11 -1.95 -20.32 37.12
N LEU A 12 -0.69 -20.10 37.48
CA LEU A 12 0.09 -18.94 37.01
C LEU A 12 0.42 -19.07 35.51
N GLY A 13 0.76 -20.28 35.06
CA GLY A 13 1.01 -20.56 33.63
C GLY A 13 -0.21 -20.37 32.74
N SER A 14 -1.38 -20.86 33.15
CA SER A 14 -2.63 -20.71 32.39
C SER A 14 -3.10 -19.25 32.31
N PHE A 15 -2.88 -18.46 33.36
CA PHE A 15 -3.20 -17.03 33.36
C PHE A 15 -2.31 -16.25 32.37
N GLY A 16 -1.01 -16.58 32.29
CA GLY A 16 -0.10 -15.98 31.32
C GLY A 16 -0.50 -16.24 29.87
N VAL A 17 -0.94 -17.47 29.56
CA VAL A 17 -1.44 -17.81 28.22
C VAL A 17 -2.73 -17.05 27.89
N ALA A 18 -3.66 -16.95 28.84
CA ALA A 18 -4.91 -16.20 28.64
C ALA A 18 -4.64 -14.71 28.33
N LEU A 19 -3.68 -14.09 29.03
CA LEU A 19 -3.25 -12.71 28.74
C LEU A 19 -2.58 -12.59 27.36
N ALA A 20 -1.71 -13.53 26.99
CA ALA A 20 -1.04 -13.53 25.69
C ALA A 20 -2.04 -13.68 24.52
N LEU A 21 -3.05 -14.54 24.69
CA LEU A 21 -4.15 -14.69 23.72
C LEU A 21 -4.96 -13.40 23.57
N GLY A 22 -5.27 -12.73 24.69
CA GLY A 22 -5.98 -11.44 24.67
C GLY A 22 -5.18 -10.31 24.01
N ALA A 23 -3.85 -10.33 24.12
CA ALA A 23 -2.97 -9.32 23.55
C ALA A 23 -2.46 -9.66 22.13
N GLN A 24 -2.79 -10.84 21.59
CA GLN A 24 -2.21 -11.35 20.34
C GLN A 24 -2.36 -10.37 19.17
N ASP A 25 -3.52 -9.74 19.04
CA ASP A 25 -3.81 -8.82 17.93
C ASP A 25 -3.04 -7.51 18.02
N VAL A 26 -2.66 -7.09 19.23
CA VAL A 26 -1.77 -5.93 19.42
C VAL A 26 -0.40 -6.28 18.86
N PHE A 27 0.17 -7.40 19.30
CA PHE A 27 1.48 -7.86 18.81
C PHE A 27 1.51 -8.07 17.29
N LYS A 28 0.48 -8.68 16.70
CA LYS A 28 0.38 -8.84 15.24
C LYS A 28 0.54 -7.51 14.50
N ASN A 29 -0.19 -6.48 14.91
CA ASN A 29 -0.15 -5.18 14.23
C ASN A 29 1.18 -4.45 14.44
N ILE A 30 1.83 -4.64 15.58
CA ILE A 30 3.15 -4.04 15.85
C ILE A 30 4.20 -4.66 14.94
N PHE A 31 4.30 -5.99 14.92
CA PHE A 31 5.26 -6.68 14.06
C PHE A 31 5.00 -6.40 12.58
N ALA A 32 3.73 -6.37 12.17
CA ALA A 32 3.36 -5.97 10.82
C ALA A 32 3.84 -4.56 10.46
N GLY A 33 3.67 -3.58 11.37
CA GLY A 33 4.19 -2.23 11.18
C GLY A 33 5.73 -2.18 11.06
N ILE A 34 6.43 -2.96 11.88
CA ILE A 34 7.90 -3.07 11.81
C ILE A 34 8.34 -3.67 10.47
N PHE A 35 7.69 -4.74 10.01
CA PHE A 35 8.04 -5.37 8.73
C PHE A 35 7.75 -4.45 7.54
N ILE A 36 6.64 -3.74 7.53
CA ILE A 36 6.32 -2.74 6.49
C ILE A 36 7.48 -1.74 6.33
N LEU A 37 8.02 -1.24 7.45
CA LEU A 37 9.13 -0.29 7.46
C LEU A 37 10.47 -0.96 7.11
N SER A 38 10.75 -2.14 7.69
CA SER A 38 12.01 -2.86 7.47
C SER A 38 12.19 -3.31 6.02
N GLU A 39 11.11 -3.74 5.37
CA GLU A 39 11.11 -4.17 3.98
C GLU A 39 10.92 -3.01 3.00
N ASN A 40 10.72 -1.78 3.50
CA ASN A 40 10.40 -0.60 2.70
C ASN A 40 9.26 -0.85 1.70
N ARG A 41 8.22 -1.59 2.09
CA ARG A 41 7.08 -1.90 1.21
C ARG A 41 6.38 -0.61 0.75
N PHE A 42 6.26 0.35 1.65
CA PHE A 42 5.84 1.71 1.38
C PHE A 42 6.25 2.64 2.53
N GLN A 43 6.40 3.92 2.22
CA GLN A 43 6.75 4.96 3.17
C GLN A 43 5.66 6.03 3.24
N LYS A 44 5.77 6.91 4.23
CA LYS A 44 4.94 8.11 4.30
C LYS A 44 5.12 8.93 3.02
N GLY A 45 4.01 9.31 2.39
CA GLY A 45 3.96 10.02 1.12
C GLY A 45 3.78 9.11 -0.10
N ASP A 46 3.92 7.79 0.06
CA ASP A 46 3.74 6.88 -1.06
C ASP A 46 2.28 6.76 -1.48
N ARG A 47 2.08 6.68 -2.80
CA ARG A 47 0.80 6.36 -3.40
C ARG A 47 0.63 4.84 -3.42
N ILE A 48 -0.26 4.34 -2.58
CA ILE A 48 -0.52 2.92 -2.46
C ILE A 48 -1.94 2.57 -2.86
N ARG A 49 -2.11 1.37 -3.40
CA ARG A 49 -3.39 0.75 -3.66
C ARG A 49 -3.44 -0.60 -2.96
N ILE A 50 -4.51 -0.85 -2.24
CA ILE A 50 -4.76 -2.06 -1.46
C ILE A 50 -6.01 -2.70 -2.05
N GLY A 51 -5.84 -3.86 -2.69
CA GLY A 51 -6.94 -4.50 -3.45
C GLY A 51 -7.53 -3.58 -4.53
N ASP A 52 -8.85 -3.62 -4.68
CA ASP A 52 -9.59 -2.85 -5.69
C ASP A 52 -10.31 -1.62 -5.13
N SER A 53 -10.55 -1.56 -3.82
CA SER A 53 -11.42 -0.54 -3.20
C SER A 53 -10.65 0.63 -2.59
N LEU A 54 -9.39 0.45 -2.19
CA LEU A 54 -8.64 1.47 -1.46
C LEU A 54 -7.43 1.92 -2.27
N HIS A 55 -7.45 3.20 -2.68
CA HIS A 55 -6.36 3.83 -3.39
C HIS A 55 -6.15 5.25 -2.84
N GLY A 56 -4.94 5.53 -2.37
CA GLY A 56 -4.64 6.79 -1.72
C GLY A 56 -3.16 7.00 -1.44
N ILE A 57 -2.86 8.00 -0.61
CA ILE A 57 -1.51 8.39 -0.21
C ILE A 57 -1.32 8.06 1.27
N VAL A 58 -0.19 7.47 1.63
CA VAL A 58 0.16 7.20 3.04
C VAL A 58 0.44 8.52 3.75
N ASP A 59 -0.38 8.87 4.74
CA ASP A 59 -0.22 10.10 5.53
C ASP A 59 0.68 9.87 6.76
N ASN A 60 0.46 8.76 7.47
CA ASN A 60 1.28 8.38 8.62
C ASN A 60 1.21 6.88 8.90
N ILE A 61 2.33 6.30 9.32
CA ILE A 61 2.42 4.90 9.78
C ILE A 61 2.49 4.92 11.31
N GLY A 62 1.39 4.51 11.95
CA GLY A 62 1.32 4.38 13.40
C GLY A 62 1.72 2.98 13.88
N PHE A 63 1.72 2.80 15.20
CA PHE A 63 2.12 1.55 15.84
C PHE A 63 1.21 0.36 15.51
N ARG A 64 -0.11 0.59 15.47
CA ARG A 64 -1.12 -0.44 15.17
C ARG A 64 -1.76 -0.28 13.79
N SER A 65 -1.80 0.94 13.27
CA SER A 65 -2.52 1.26 12.04
C SER A 65 -1.80 2.33 11.24
N THR A 66 -1.97 2.26 9.93
CA THR A 66 -1.52 3.26 8.97
C THR A 66 -2.70 4.10 8.51
N THR A 67 -2.49 5.41 8.42
CA THR A 67 -3.48 6.36 7.88
C THR A 67 -3.21 6.57 6.41
N VAL A 68 -4.19 6.25 5.57
CA VAL A 68 -4.16 6.45 4.12
C VAL A 68 -5.20 7.50 3.75
N ARG A 69 -4.79 8.54 3.05
CA ARG A 69 -5.67 9.60 2.55
C ARG A 69 -6.11 9.28 1.13
N LEU A 70 -7.41 9.13 0.92
CA LEU A 70 -7.99 8.89 -0.41
C LEU A 70 -7.93 10.17 -1.26
N PHE A 71 -8.22 10.03 -2.56
CA PHE A 71 -8.22 11.17 -3.49
C PHE A 71 -9.31 12.21 -3.22
N ASP A 72 -10.37 11.83 -2.51
CA ASP A 72 -11.40 12.75 -2.00
C ASP A 72 -10.96 13.45 -0.69
N SER A 73 -9.70 13.30 -0.30
CA SER A 73 -9.09 13.82 0.93
C SER A 73 -9.57 13.17 2.23
N SER A 74 -10.40 12.12 2.17
CA SER A 74 -10.85 11.40 3.36
C SER A 74 -9.71 10.55 3.98
N PRO A 75 -9.53 10.57 5.31
CA PRO A 75 -8.57 9.70 5.99
C PRO A 75 -9.19 8.33 6.28
N VAL A 76 -8.47 7.26 5.94
CA VAL A 76 -8.83 5.88 6.24
C VAL A 76 -7.74 5.25 7.11
N PHE A 77 -8.15 4.64 8.23
CA PHE A 77 -7.24 3.97 9.16
C PHE A 77 -7.27 2.48 8.88
N VAL A 78 -6.14 1.93 8.45
CA VAL A 78 -6.00 0.51 8.13
C VAL A 78 -5.09 -0.16 9.15
N PRO A 79 -5.51 -1.27 9.79
CA PRO A 79 -4.63 -2.05 10.64
C PRO A 79 -3.36 -2.49 9.90
N ASN A 80 -2.21 -2.41 10.56
CA ASN A 80 -0.94 -2.77 9.94
C ASN A 80 -0.90 -4.26 9.57
N ALA A 81 -1.55 -5.12 10.36
CA ALA A 81 -1.68 -6.54 10.06
C ALA A 81 -2.35 -6.77 8.70
N ASP A 82 -3.47 -6.09 8.44
CA ASP A 82 -4.19 -6.19 7.17
C ASP A 82 -3.34 -5.71 5.99
N LEU A 83 -2.54 -4.64 6.17
CA LEU A 83 -1.61 -4.15 5.13
C LEU A 83 -0.46 -5.11 4.86
N SER A 84 0.02 -5.78 5.90
CA SER A 84 1.10 -6.76 5.79
C SER A 84 0.62 -7.99 5.03
N ASP A 85 -0.59 -8.46 5.30
CA ASP A 85 -1.15 -9.66 4.68
C ASP A 85 -1.75 -9.39 3.29
N ALA A 86 -2.19 -8.16 3.01
CA ALA A 86 -2.77 -7.79 1.72
C ALA A 86 -1.73 -7.58 0.61
N GLN A 87 -2.21 -7.73 -0.64
CA GLN A 87 -1.47 -7.30 -1.82
C GLN A 87 -1.50 -5.77 -1.93
N VAL A 88 -0.39 -5.14 -1.59
CA VAL A 88 -0.19 -3.68 -1.68
C VAL A 88 0.58 -3.37 -2.96
N VAL A 89 0.01 -2.50 -3.80
CA VAL A 89 0.68 -1.97 -4.98
C VAL A 89 1.16 -0.57 -4.68
N ASN A 90 2.49 -0.39 -4.63
CA ASN A 90 3.12 0.91 -4.48
C ASN A 90 3.37 1.54 -5.85
N HIS A 91 2.60 2.58 -6.16
CA HIS A 91 2.72 3.32 -7.42
C HIS A 91 3.90 4.29 -7.42
N GLN A 92 4.45 4.63 -6.26
CA GLN A 92 5.58 5.55 -6.14
C GLN A 92 6.90 4.89 -6.57
N LEU A 93 7.03 3.58 -6.36
CA LEU A 93 8.20 2.78 -6.76
C LEU A 93 8.22 2.41 -8.26
N MET A 94 7.27 2.89 -9.06
CA MET A 94 7.23 2.60 -10.49
C MET A 94 8.30 3.40 -11.25
N GLU A 95 9.29 2.71 -11.82
CA GLU A 95 10.32 3.33 -12.69
C GLU A 95 9.70 3.89 -13.99
N ILE A 96 8.79 3.11 -14.60
CA ILE A 96 8.14 3.44 -15.86
C ILE A 96 6.63 3.30 -15.72
N ARG A 97 5.90 4.37 -16.04
CA ARG A 97 4.44 4.35 -16.13
C ARG A 97 4.04 4.29 -17.61
N ARG A 98 3.38 3.21 -18.01
CA ARG A 98 2.76 3.11 -19.35
C ARG A 98 1.57 4.07 -19.42
N LEU A 99 1.55 4.91 -20.45
CA LEU A 99 0.40 5.74 -20.81
C LEU A 99 -0.33 5.08 -21.97
N ASP A 100 -1.65 4.90 -21.82
CA ASP A 100 -2.54 4.42 -22.87
C ASP A 100 -3.66 5.44 -23.01
N TRP A 101 -3.64 6.20 -24.10
CA TRP A 101 -4.57 7.27 -24.38
C TRP A 101 -5.19 7.07 -25.74
N THR A 102 -6.52 7.10 -25.79
CA THR A 102 -7.29 7.09 -27.04
C THR A 102 -7.66 8.51 -27.41
N ILE A 103 -7.14 9.00 -28.53
CA ILE A 103 -7.46 10.33 -29.06
C ILE A 103 -8.60 10.18 -30.06
N ASN A 104 -9.74 10.78 -29.75
CA ASN A 104 -10.88 10.82 -30.67
C ASN A 104 -10.72 11.99 -31.64
N LEU A 105 -11.00 11.74 -32.91
CA LEU A 105 -10.89 12.71 -34.00
C LEU A 105 -12.25 12.96 -34.63
N THR A 106 -12.49 14.18 -35.11
CA THR A 106 -13.68 14.50 -35.88
C THR A 106 -13.60 13.84 -37.25
N TYR A 107 -14.73 13.36 -37.79
CA TYR A 107 -14.79 12.73 -39.13
C TYR A 107 -14.32 13.65 -40.27
N SER A 108 -14.36 14.96 -40.08
CA SER A 108 -13.85 15.95 -41.04
C SER A 108 -12.32 16.06 -41.08
N THR A 109 -11.60 15.36 -40.20
CA THR A 109 -10.15 15.40 -40.12
C THR A 109 -9.55 14.75 -41.36
N LYS A 110 -8.74 15.51 -42.11
CA LYS A 110 -8.09 14.98 -43.32
C LYS A 110 -6.98 14.01 -42.94
N ILE A 111 -6.74 13.02 -43.81
CA ILE A 111 -5.70 12.00 -43.63
C ILE A 111 -4.31 12.65 -43.44
N ASP A 112 -4.02 13.72 -44.17
CA ASP A 112 -2.72 14.39 -44.09
C ASP A 112 -2.50 15.08 -42.74
N GLN A 113 -3.56 15.66 -42.17
CA GLN A 113 -3.51 16.24 -40.82
C GLN A 113 -3.31 15.18 -39.75
N LEU A 114 -3.87 13.98 -39.95
CA LEU A 114 -3.72 12.86 -39.02
C LEU A 114 -2.27 12.37 -39.01
N LYS A 115 -1.65 12.24 -40.20
CA LYS A 115 -0.22 11.89 -40.32
C LYS A 115 0.68 12.93 -39.65
N SER A 116 0.41 14.22 -39.85
CA SER A 116 1.21 15.28 -39.22
C SER A 116 1.12 15.22 -37.70
N ILE A 117 -0.09 15.08 -37.15
CA ILE A 117 -0.31 14.97 -35.69
C ILE A 117 0.44 13.76 -35.10
N CYS A 118 0.39 12.59 -35.76
CA CYS A 118 1.13 11.42 -35.30
C CYS A 118 2.64 11.64 -35.29
N LEU A 119 3.19 12.27 -36.33
CA LEU A 119 4.62 12.58 -36.42
C LEU A 119 5.04 13.60 -35.35
N ASP A 120 4.23 14.62 -35.09
CA ASP A 120 4.49 15.64 -34.07
C ASP A 120 4.50 15.01 -32.67
N ILE A 121 3.54 14.14 -32.37
CA ILE A 121 3.47 13.41 -31.09
C ILE A 121 4.69 12.49 -30.94
N GLU A 122 5.05 11.74 -31.99
CA GLU A 122 6.20 10.84 -31.96
C GLU A 122 7.51 11.61 -31.74
N SER A 123 7.69 12.72 -32.45
CA SER A 123 8.84 13.61 -32.31
C SER A 123 8.95 14.17 -30.88
N TYR A 124 7.84 14.68 -30.35
CA TYR A 124 7.77 15.23 -28.98
C TYR A 124 8.10 14.17 -27.91
N ILE A 125 7.61 12.94 -28.07
CA ILE A 125 7.90 11.84 -27.14
C ILE A 125 9.39 11.45 -27.21
N LYS A 126 9.97 11.36 -28.42
CA LYS A 126 11.39 10.99 -28.60
C LYS A 126 12.34 12.04 -28.04
N ASP A 127 12.07 13.32 -28.25
CA ASP A 127 12.89 14.43 -27.77
C ASP A 127 12.95 14.48 -26.23
N LYS A 128 11.80 14.31 -25.56
CA LYS A 128 11.74 14.28 -24.08
C LYS A 128 12.36 13.03 -23.44
N ARG A 129 12.51 11.92 -24.17
CA ARG A 129 13.09 10.68 -23.63
C ARG A 129 14.60 10.81 -23.35
N ILE A 130 15.24 11.88 -23.83
CA ILE A 130 16.68 12.15 -23.65
C ILE A 130 16.98 12.81 -22.29
N TYR A 131 15.99 13.39 -21.59
CA TYR A 131 16.18 14.16 -20.35
C TYR A 131 15.78 13.44 -19.05
N ARG A 132 15.74 12.11 -19.03
CA ARG A 132 15.40 11.35 -17.83
C ARG A 132 16.46 10.33 -17.47
#